data_AF-A0A1B7K310-F1
#
_entry.id   AF-A0A1B7K310-F1
#
_cell.length_a   1.000
_cell.length_b   1.000
_cell.length_c   1.000
_cell.angle_alpha   90.00
_cell.angle_beta   90.00
_cell.angle_gamma   90.00
#
_symmetry.space_group_name_H-M   'P 1'
#
loop_
_entity.id
_entity.type
_entity.pdbx_description
1 polymer ?
#
loop_
_entity_poly.entity_id
_entity_poly.type
_entity_poly.pdbx_seq_one_letter_code
_entity_poly.pdbx_strand_id
1 'polypeptide(L)' 'MKIEIIVEGETATATLFDTPTGRDFASLLPLSLTLEDYDDIERIDAFLSPVCS' A
#
# COMPACT_ATOMS: atom_id res chain seq x y z
N MET A 1 -0.91 -14.70 -2.53
CA MET A 1 -0.33 -14.11 -3.76
C MET A 1 1.00 -13.44 -3.43
N LYS A 2 1.94 -13.36 -4.37
CA LYS A 2 3.14 -12.51 -4.23
C LYS A 2 2.88 -11.16 -4.89
N ILE A 3 3.29 -10.07 -4.24
CA ILE A 3 3.22 -8.72 -4.80
C ILE A 3 4.60 -8.07 -4.72
N GLU A 4 4.84 -7.15 -5.64
CA GLU A 4 6.04 -6.31 -5.67
C GLU A 4 5.70 -4.93 -5.13
N ILE A 5 6.57 -4.41 -4.27
CA ILE A 5 6.51 -3.05 -3.74
C ILE A 5 7.75 -2.35 -4.25
N ILE A 6 7.56 -1.27 -5.01
CA ILE A 6 8.66 -0.50 -5.61
C ILE A 6 8.74 0.84 -4.87
N VAL A 7 9.88 1.10 -4.22
CA VAL A 7 10.15 2.33 -3.47
C VAL A 7 11.49 2.87 -3.94
N GLU A 8 11.50 4.09 -4.47
CA GLU A 8 12.73 4.75 -4.97
C GLU A 8 13.55 3.90 -5.97
N GLY A 9 12.88 3.03 -6.73
CA GLY A 9 13.51 2.13 -7.69
C GLY A 9 14.01 0.80 -7.09
N GLU A 10 13.96 0.64 -5.77
CA GLU A 10 14.20 -0.62 -5.10
C GLU A 10 12.93 -1.47 -5.04
N THR A 11 13.07 -2.78 -5.17
CA THR A 11 11.93 -3.71 -5.17
C THR A 11 11.98 -4.62 -3.95
N ALA A 12 10.91 -4.60 -3.16
CA ALA A 12 10.64 -5.57 -2.11
C ALA A 12 9.54 -6.53 -2.55
N THR A 13 9.64 -7.79 -2.13
CA THR A 13 8.57 -8.79 -2.36
C THR A 13 7.80 -9.02 -1.08
N ALA A 14 6.48 -8.90 -1.15
CA ALA A 14 5.58 -9.23 -0.05
C ALA A 14 4.65 -10.40 -0.40
N THR A 15 4.12 -11.05 0.64
CA THR A 15 3.07 -12.05 0.47
C THR A 15 1.74 -11.44 0.87
N LEU A 16 0.82 -11.32 -0.08
CA LEU A 16 -0.56 -10.97 0.20
C LEU A 16 -1.34 -12.24 0.51
N PHE A 17 -1.84 -12.36 1.74
CA PHE A 17 -2.64 -13.50 2.17
C PHE A 17 -3.99 -13.53 1.46
N ASP A 18 -4.49 -14.73 1.17
CA ASP A 18 -5.80 -14.92 0.55
C ASP A 18 -6.93 -14.79 1.58
N THR A 19 -7.21 -13.55 1.94
CA THR A 19 -8.34 -13.15 2.80
C THR A 19 -9.29 -12.27 1.98
N PRO A 20 -10.56 -12.09 2.41
CA PRO A 20 -11.47 -11.15 1.75
C PRO A 20 -10.84 -9.78 1.54
N THR A 21 -10.30 -9.17 2.60
CA THR A 21 -9.60 -7.87 2.55
C THR A 21 -8.36 -7.90 1.65
N GLY A 22 -7.61 -9.02 1.62
CA GLY A 22 -6.46 -9.18 0.74
C GLY A 22 -6.85 -9.18 -0.75
N ARG A 23 -7.97 -9.81 -1.10
CA ARG A 23 -8.50 -9.77 -2.48
C ARG A 23 -9.04 -8.39 -2.86
N ASP A 24 -9.70 -7.72 -1.93
CA ASP A 24 -10.19 -6.35 -2.14
C ASP A 24 -9.00 -5.41 -2.38
N PHE A 25 -7.95 -5.48 -1.56
CA PHE A 25 -6.72 -4.73 -1.77
C PHE A 25 -6.05 -5.08 -3.12
N ALA A 26 -5.98 -6.37 -3.49
CA ALA A 26 -5.42 -6.80 -4.76
C ALA A 26 -6.16 -6.22 -5.97
N SER A 27 -7.47 -5.97 -5.85
CA SER A 27 -8.29 -5.38 -6.92
C SER A 27 -7.93 -3.91 -7.22
N LEU A 28 -7.21 -3.25 -6.31
CA LEU A 28 -6.71 -1.88 -6.48
C LEU A 28 -5.38 -1.83 -7.23
N LEU A 29 -4.72 -2.97 -7.47
CA LEU A 29 -3.41 -3.00 -8.11
C LEU A 29 -3.51 -2.87 -9.64
N PRO A 30 -2.55 -2.19 -10.31
CA PRO A 30 -1.40 -1.51 -9.72
C PRO A 30 -1.81 -0.21 -8.99
N LEU A 31 -1.22 0.02 -7.82
CA LEU A 31 -1.54 1.15 -6.96
C LEU A 31 -0.28 1.99 -6.70
N SER A 32 -0.37 3.30 -6.94
CA SER A 32 0.69 4.26 -6.62
C SER A 32 0.24 5.12 -5.44
N LEU A 33 1.05 5.14 -4.38
CA LEU A 33 0.78 5.85 -3.13
C LEU A 33 1.92 6.81 -2.82
N THR A 34 1.59 7.88 -2.09
CA THR A 34 2.58 8.74 -1.44
C THR A 34 2.60 8.36 0.04
N LEU A 35 3.73 7.85 0.53
CA LEU A 35 3.86 7.42 1.93
C LEU A 35 4.54 8.52 2.77
N GLU A 36 3.99 8.77 3.96
CA GLU A 36 4.53 9.71 4.94
C GLU A 36 5.20 8.96 6.11
N ASP A 37 6.15 9.61 6.79
CA ASP A 37 6.73 9.09 8.05
C ASP A 37 5.64 9.00 9.11
N TYR A 38 5.47 7.83 9.71
CA TYR A 38 4.59 7.65 10.86
C TYR A 38 5.38 7.50 12.17
N ASP A 39 6.45 6.70 12.12
CA ASP A 39 7.36 6.46 13.24
C ASP A 39 8.78 6.19 12.69
N ASP A 40 9.75 5.84 13.55
CA ASP A 40 11.17 5.66 13.20
C ASP A 40 11.43 4.86 11.92
N ILE A 41 10.64 3.82 11.67
CA ILE A 41 10.77 2.93 10.49
C ILE A 41 9.44 2.84 9.71
N GLU A 42 8.31 3.13 10.35
CA GLU A 42 6.99 2.92 9.77
C GLU A 42 6.59 4.10 8.88
N ARG A 43 6.05 3.77 7.70
CA ARG A 43 5.46 4.73 6.77
C ARG A 43 4.05 4.32 6.40
N ILE A 44 3.17 5.30 6.27
CA ILE A 44 1.76 5.07 5.92
C ILE A 44 1.30 6.03 4.83
N ASP A 45 0.29 5.62 4.06
CA ASP A 45 -0.55 6.55 3.31
C ASP A 45 -1.79 6.82 4.16
N ALA A 46 -1.82 7.99 4.80
CA ALA A 46 -2.93 8.39 5.67
C ALA A 46 -4.08 9.01 4.89
N PHE A 47 -4.39 8.55 3.67
CA PHE A 47 -5.37 9.17 2.78
C PHE A 47 -6.73 9.37 3.47
N LEU A 48 -6.87 10.55 4.06
CA LEU A 48 -8.08 11.19 4.53
C LEU A 48 -8.19 12.47 3.72
N SER A 49 -8.57 12.37 2.45
CA SER A 49 -9.29 13.50 1.87
C SER A 49 -10.64 13.59 2.58
N PRO A 50 -11.05 14.76 3.10
CA PRO A 50 -12.44 14.96 3.44
C PRO A 50 -13.20 14.93 2.12
N VAL A 51 -13.92 13.85 1.84
CA VAL A 51 -14.99 13.92 0.83
C VAL A 51 -16.11 14.76 1.43
N CYS A 52 -15.92 16.07 1.37
CA CYS A 52 -16.92 17.12 1.54
C CYS A 52 -16.43 18.36 0.77
N SER A 53 -16.85 18.46 -0.48
CA SER A 53 -17.27 19.71 -1.11
C SER A 53 -18.64 19.49 -1.74
#